data_AF-A0AA39IRH2-F1
#
_entry.id   AF-A0AA39IRH2-F1
#
_cell.length_a   1.000
_cell.length_b   1.000
_cell.length_c   1.000
_cell.angle_alpha   90.00
_cell.angle_beta   90.00
_cell.angle_gamma   90.00
#
_symmetry.space_group_name_H-M   'P 1'
#
loop_
_entity.id
_entity.type
_entity.pdbx_description
1 polymer ?
#
loop_
_entity_poly.entity_id
_entity_poly.type
_entity_poly.pdbx_seq_one_letter_code
_entity_poly.pdbx_strand_id
1 'polypeptide(L)'
;MELQNARMEQQNARMEQQDARMEQLMKKLAIEPNIEPCSQPNVSAQTARLEELAQAVQTFHYDPEEDQTFPNWWDRYGDIFEKDAAHWTDDARSRLLLRKLDEQAYQRLTHVIAPVKPKDMVFNALVDKLKEIFAATETLFNIRHNILRTKRKHSEDVATYGARTNHLSQKFQFQTMEEDEFKCLLFVSGLSNPGDEQLRTVALKKMSQDPALKLMDLVKECSRVQTINMDKKLIADKPTTASERERVDDPTDRWGHK
;
A
#
# COMPACT_ATOMS: atom_id res chain seq x y z
N MET A 1 -43.69 94.97 17.29
CA MET A 1 -43.16 93.81 18.04
C MET A 1 -43.38 92.49 17.29
N GLU A 2 -44.56 92.24 16.71
CA GLU A 2 -44.85 90.99 15.98
C GLU A 2 -43.93 90.73 14.76
N LEU A 3 -43.59 91.77 13.98
CA LEU A 3 -42.70 91.63 12.82
C LEU A 3 -41.26 91.23 13.21
N GLN A 4 -40.85 91.54 14.45
CA GLN A 4 -39.52 91.25 14.96
C GLN A 4 -39.44 89.83 15.52
N ASN A 5 -40.52 89.35 16.17
CA ASN A 5 -40.68 87.95 16.57
C ASN A 5 -40.76 87.02 15.35
N ALA A 6 -41.53 87.38 14.32
CA ALA A 6 -41.62 86.58 13.09
C ALA A 6 -40.27 86.46 12.36
N ARG A 7 -39.44 87.50 12.38
CA ARG A 7 -38.07 87.44 11.84
C ARG A 7 -37.16 86.55 12.67
N MET A 8 -37.29 86.59 14.00
CA MET A 8 -36.49 85.76 14.91
C MET A 8 -36.86 84.28 14.78
N GLU A 9 -38.15 83.97 14.69
CA GLU A 9 -38.64 82.60 14.43
C GLU A 9 -38.18 82.09 13.06
N GLN A 10 -38.26 82.93 12.03
CA GLN A 10 -37.76 82.57 10.70
C GLN A 10 -36.24 82.34 10.68
N GLN A 11 -35.49 83.07 11.52
CA GLN A 11 -34.05 82.92 11.65
C GLN A 11 -33.67 81.65 12.43
N ASN A 12 -34.41 81.31 13.49
CA ASN A 12 -34.24 80.05 14.22
C ASN A 12 -34.63 78.84 13.36
N ALA A 13 -35.74 78.88 12.64
CA ALA A 13 -36.16 77.79 11.76
C ALA A 13 -35.14 77.52 10.64
N ARG A 14 -34.47 78.56 10.13
CA ARG A 14 -33.39 78.40 9.16
C ARG A 14 -32.14 77.76 9.76
N MET A 15 -31.84 78.04 11.02
CA MET A 15 -30.70 77.46 11.73
C MET A 15 -30.95 75.98 12.03
N GLU A 16 -32.14 75.63 12.54
CA GLU A 16 -32.55 74.24 12.75
C GLU A 16 -32.54 73.43 11.44
N GLN A 17 -32.96 74.05 10.34
CA GLN A 17 -32.92 73.41 9.02
C GLN A 17 -31.49 73.20 8.51
N GLN A 18 -30.55 74.09 8.84
CA GLN A 18 -29.12 73.90 8.55
C GLN A 18 -28.51 72.79 9.41
N ASP A 19 -28.84 72.74 10.70
CA ASP A 19 -28.36 71.70 11.63
C ASP A 19 -28.90 70.31 11.25
N ALA A 20 -30.20 70.20 10.96
CA ALA A 20 -30.79 68.94 10.48
C ALA A 20 -30.20 68.48 9.14
N ARG A 21 -29.83 69.42 8.26
CA ARG A 21 -29.17 69.11 6.99
C ARG A 21 -27.72 68.68 7.20
N MET A 22 -27.03 69.28 8.16
CA MET A 22 -25.67 68.89 8.55
C MET A 22 -25.67 67.51 9.21
N GLU A 23 -26.65 67.21 10.04
CA GLU A 23 -26.85 65.89 10.64
C GLU A 23 -27.18 64.83 9.59
N GLN A 24 -28.04 65.13 8.60
CA GLN A 24 -28.26 64.25 7.44
C GLN A 24 -27.00 64.04 6.60
N LEU A 25 -26.15 65.06 6.43
CA LEU A 25 -24.85 64.94 5.74
C LEU A 25 -23.87 64.10 6.56
N MET A 26 -23.78 64.31 7.88
CA MET A 26 -22.96 63.47 8.77
C MET A 26 -23.46 62.03 8.78
N LYS A 27 -24.77 61.78 8.72
CA LYS A 27 -25.35 60.44 8.62
C LYS A 27 -25.14 59.77 7.26
N LYS A 28 -24.93 60.56 6.19
CA LYS A 28 -24.57 60.07 4.84
C LYS A 28 -23.06 59.89 4.65
N LEU A 29 -22.24 60.65 5.38
CA LEU A 29 -20.77 60.56 5.37
C LEU A 29 -20.23 59.59 6.42
N ALA A 30 -20.99 59.32 7.49
CA ALA A 30 -20.92 58.10 8.26
C ALA A 30 -21.43 56.97 7.36
N ILE A 31 -20.58 56.62 6.39
CA ILE A 31 -20.49 55.27 5.87
C ILE A 31 -20.40 54.40 7.11
N GLU A 32 -21.52 53.76 7.46
CA GLU A 32 -21.44 52.53 8.23
C GLU A 32 -20.31 51.71 7.60
N PRO A 33 -19.37 51.14 8.36
CA PRO A 33 -18.67 50.00 7.86
C PRO A 33 -19.70 48.86 7.76
N ASN A 34 -20.64 48.96 6.81
CA ASN A 34 -21.21 47.82 6.14
C ASN A 34 -20.13 47.30 5.17
N ILE A 35 -18.98 46.98 5.76
CA ILE A 35 -18.41 45.68 5.52
C ILE A 35 -19.50 44.76 6.09
N GLU A 36 -20.48 44.39 5.26
CA GLU A 36 -20.80 42.97 5.26
C GLU A 36 -19.41 42.30 5.22
N PRO A 37 -19.00 41.54 6.25
CA PRO A 37 -18.05 40.51 5.94
C PRO A 37 -18.84 39.72 4.91
N CYS A 38 -18.52 39.90 3.64
CA CYS A 38 -18.80 38.92 2.61
C CYS A 38 -18.44 37.63 3.32
N SER A 39 -19.47 36.88 3.69
CA SER A 39 -19.30 35.62 4.39
C SER A 39 -18.70 34.74 3.33
N GLN A 40 -17.39 34.90 3.10
CA GLN A 40 -16.55 33.86 2.57
C GLN A 40 -16.52 32.87 3.72
N PRO A 41 -17.32 31.79 3.66
CA PRO A 41 -17.20 30.80 4.68
C PRO A 41 -15.81 30.20 4.48
N ASN A 42 -14.95 30.34 5.49
CA ASN A 42 -14.11 29.23 5.92
C ASN A 42 -12.98 28.74 4.97
N VAL A 43 -12.81 29.26 3.75
CA VAL A 43 -11.83 28.70 2.79
C VAL A 43 -10.39 28.84 3.31
N SER A 44 -10.03 30.00 3.89
CA SER A 44 -8.70 30.26 4.47
C SER A 44 -8.40 29.38 5.69
N ALA A 45 -9.39 29.18 6.56
CA ALA A 45 -9.23 28.34 7.75
C ALA A 45 -9.19 26.84 7.37
N GLN A 46 -9.95 26.43 6.36
CA GLN A 46 -9.98 25.05 5.89
C GLN A 46 -8.73 24.70 5.07
N THR A 47 -8.17 25.62 4.28
CA THR A 47 -6.86 25.43 3.64
C THR A 47 -5.71 25.44 4.63
N ALA A 48 -5.75 26.30 5.66
CA ALA A 48 -4.78 26.28 6.74
C ALA A 48 -4.79 24.94 7.50
N ARG A 49 -5.99 24.43 7.84
CA ARG A 49 -6.15 23.12 8.48
C ARG A 49 -5.70 21.95 7.60
N LEU A 50 -5.93 22.05 6.28
CA LEU A 50 -5.41 21.08 5.31
C LEU A 50 -3.88 21.05 5.28
N GLU A 51 -3.25 22.21 5.43
CA GLU A 51 -1.80 22.32 5.47
C GLU A 51 -1.23 21.78 6.78
N GLU A 52 -1.86 22.10 7.91
CA GLU A 52 -1.48 21.58 9.23
C GLU A 52 -1.54 20.04 9.27
N LEU A 53 -2.67 19.45 8.85
CA LEU A 53 -2.80 17.99 8.80
C LEU A 53 -1.84 17.35 7.81
N ALA A 54 -1.55 18.02 6.69
CA ALA A 54 -0.51 17.52 5.82
C ALA A 54 0.85 17.57 6.50
N GLN A 55 1.24 18.64 7.20
CA GLN A 55 2.53 18.67 7.87
C GLN A 55 2.65 17.60 8.96
N ALA A 56 1.55 17.22 9.61
CA ALA A 56 1.50 16.14 10.58
C ALA A 56 1.70 14.73 9.96
N VAL A 57 1.39 14.55 8.68
CA VAL A 57 1.49 13.27 7.97
C VAL A 57 2.77 13.22 7.13
N GLN A 58 3.61 12.23 7.38
CA GLN A 58 4.82 12.02 6.57
C GLN A 58 4.47 11.52 5.17
N THR A 59 5.23 11.95 4.17
CA THR A 59 5.12 11.42 2.80
C THR A 59 5.38 9.90 2.80
N PHE A 60 4.50 9.17 2.13
CA PHE A 60 4.60 7.74 1.91
C PHE A 60 5.61 7.44 0.81
N HIS A 61 6.53 6.55 1.13
CA HIS A 61 7.49 5.95 0.22
C HIS A 61 7.29 4.44 0.26
N TYR A 62 7.21 3.82 -0.92
CA TYR A 62 7.02 2.38 -0.99
C TYR A 62 8.35 1.64 -1.05
N ASP A 63 8.65 0.91 0.01
CA ASP A 63 9.79 -0.01 0.09
C ASP A 63 9.35 -1.27 0.84
N PRO A 64 9.02 -2.36 0.14
CA PRO A 64 8.57 -3.59 0.79
C PRO A 64 9.70 -4.33 1.54
N GLU A 65 10.98 -4.05 1.27
CA GLU A 65 12.11 -4.71 1.94
C GLU A 65 12.36 -4.10 3.33
N GLU A 66 12.21 -2.78 3.45
CA GLU A 66 12.31 -2.02 4.72
C GLU A 66 10.95 -1.87 5.43
N ASP A 67 9.96 -2.69 5.05
CA ASP A 67 8.62 -2.70 5.63
C ASP A 67 7.85 -1.37 5.50
N GLN A 68 8.25 -0.52 4.55
CA GLN A 68 7.56 0.73 4.21
C GLN A 68 6.41 0.43 3.25
N THR A 69 5.41 -0.27 3.77
CA THR A 69 4.18 -0.65 3.05
C THR A 69 3.05 0.32 3.38
N PHE A 70 2.07 0.43 2.49
CA PHE A 70 0.93 1.32 2.74
C PHE A 70 0.11 0.91 3.97
N PRO A 71 -0.14 -0.38 4.27
CA PRO A 71 -0.76 -0.79 5.53
C PRO A 71 -0.02 -0.26 6.77
N ASN A 72 1.31 -0.40 6.84
CA ASN A 72 2.07 0.08 8.00
C ASN A 72 2.06 1.61 8.13
N TRP A 73 2.12 2.32 7.00
CA TRP A 73 1.98 3.77 6.99
C TRP A 73 0.57 4.19 7.43
N TRP A 74 -0.46 3.46 7.01
CA TRP A 74 -1.85 3.68 7.40
C TRP A 74 -2.08 3.42 8.89
N ASP A 75 -1.46 2.41 9.48
CA ASP A 75 -1.57 2.18 10.92
C ASP A 75 -1.03 3.35 11.76
N ARG A 76 -0.06 4.09 11.22
CA ARG A 76 0.54 5.24 11.88
C ARG A 76 -0.23 6.55 11.68
N TYR A 77 -0.76 6.78 10.47
CA TYR A 77 -1.34 8.07 10.09
C TYR A 77 -2.84 8.01 9.75
N GLY A 78 -3.42 6.82 9.61
CA GLY A 78 -4.81 6.58 9.21
C GLY A 78 -5.82 7.26 10.14
N ASP A 79 -5.52 7.30 11.44
CA ASP A 79 -6.31 8.00 12.45
C ASP A 79 -6.53 9.49 12.12
N ILE A 80 -5.57 10.16 11.47
CA ILE A 80 -5.72 11.56 11.05
C ILE A 80 -6.81 11.69 9.99
N PHE A 81 -6.92 10.70 9.09
CA PHE A 81 -7.94 10.69 8.06
C PHE A 81 -9.31 10.26 8.59
N GLU A 82 -9.33 9.32 9.54
CA GLU A 82 -10.55 8.75 10.10
C GLU A 82 -11.19 9.61 11.19
N LYS A 83 -10.37 10.27 12.02
CA LYS A 83 -10.83 11.06 13.19
C LYS A 83 -10.71 12.56 12.93
N ASP A 84 -9.51 13.05 12.59
CA ASP A 84 -9.28 14.50 12.47
C ASP A 84 -9.90 15.10 11.21
N ALA A 85 -9.95 14.32 10.12
CA ALA A 85 -10.62 14.68 8.87
C ALA A 85 -12.00 14.03 8.70
N ALA A 86 -12.60 13.46 9.75
CA ALA A 86 -13.90 12.76 9.69
C ALA A 86 -15.03 13.61 9.09
N HIS A 87 -15.00 14.92 9.37
CA HIS A 87 -15.99 15.90 8.94
C HIS A 87 -15.76 16.42 7.51
N TRP A 88 -14.70 15.96 6.82
CA TRP A 88 -14.38 16.38 5.46
C TRP A 88 -15.11 15.53 4.42
N THR A 89 -15.29 16.10 3.24
CA THR A 89 -15.78 15.36 2.08
C THR A 89 -14.77 14.31 1.64
N ASP A 90 -15.24 13.24 1.00
CA ASP A 90 -14.38 12.20 0.43
C ASP A 90 -13.35 12.79 -0.54
N ASP A 91 -13.74 13.77 -1.37
CA ASP A 91 -12.81 14.47 -2.28
C ASP A 91 -11.67 15.18 -1.53
N ALA A 92 -11.97 15.86 -0.41
CA ALA A 92 -10.94 16.53 0.38
C ALA A 92 -10.00 15.54 1.08
N ARG A 93 -10.53 14.42 1.60
CA ARG A 93 -9.72 13.35 2.21
C ARG A 93 -8.85 12.64 1.16
N SER A 94 -9.42 12.32 0.00
CA SER A 94 -8.69 11.74 -1.13
C SER A 94 -7.57 12.67 -1.60
N ARG A 95 -7.83 13.98 -1.72
CA ARG A 95 -6.78 14.96 -2.08
C ARG A 95 -5.64 15.01 -1.07
N LEU A 96 -5.95 15.01 0.23
CA LEU A 96 -4.92 14.98 1.28
C LEU A 96 -4.08 13.69 1.18
N LEU A 97 -4.73 12.55 0.99
CA LEU A 97 -4.06 11.25 0.87
C LEU A 97 -3.14 11.19 -0.37
N LEU A 98 -3.65 11.61 -1.52
CA LEU A 98 -2.88 11.64 -2.77
C LEU A 98 -1.69 12.60 -2.70
N ARG A 99 -1.81 13.71 -1.97
CA ARG A 99 -0.70 14.65 -1.70
C ARG A 99 0.42 14.02 -0.86
N LYS A 100 0.12 12.93 -0.15
CA LYS A 100 1.08 12.23 0.70
C LYS A 100 1.74 11.05 0.03
N LEU A 101 1.35 10.70 -1.18
CA LEU A 101 2.12 9.75 -1.98
C LEU A 101 3.32 10.45 -2.58
N ASP A 102 4.47 9.80 -2.59
CA ASP A 102 5.57 10.24 -3.42
C ASP A 102 5.26 10.07 -4.92
N GLU A 103 6.16 10.59 -5.76
CA GLU A 103 5.95 10.58 -7.20
C GLU A 103 5.81 9.15 -7.77
N GLN A 104 6.63 8.21 -7.30
CA GLN A 104 6.63 6.84 -7.80
C GLN A 104 5.36 6.09 -7.40
N ALA A 105 4.92 6.23 -6.14
CA ALA A 105 3.69 5.64 -5.66
C ALA A 105 2.46 6.25 -6.37
N TYR A 106 2.43 7.56 -6.55
CA TYR A 106 1.33 8.20 -7.28
C TYR A 106 1.25 7.71 -8.73
N GLN A 107 2.38 7.67 -9.46
CA GLN A 107 2.43 7.18 -10.83
C GLN A 107 1.94 5.72 -10.92
N ARG A 108 2.44 4.84 -10.05
CA ARG A 108 2.02 3.44 -10.02
C ARG A 108 0.52 3.29 -9.76
N LEU A 109 -0.03 4.05 -8.81
CA LEU A 109 -1.47 4.09 -8.58
C LEU A 109 -2.21 4.44 -9.87
N THR A 110 -1.86 5.56 -10.51
CA THR A 110 -2.55 6.04 -11.73
C THR A 110 -2.53 5.02 -12.87
N HIS A 111 -1.42 4.29 -13.04
CA HIS A 111 -1.31 3.24 -14.06
C HIS A 111 -2.20 2.03 -13.74
N VAL A 112 -2.30 1.63 -12.48
CA VAL A 112 -3.10 0.46 -12.06
C VAL A 112 -4.60 0.73 -12.17
N ILE A 113 -5.05 1.93 -11.84
CA ILE A 113 -6.49 2.24 -11.80
C ILE A 113 -7.05 2.79 -13.13
N ALA A 114 -6.19 2.97 -14.14
CA ALA A 114 -6.59 3.45 -15.45
C ALA A 114 -7.73 2.57 -16.03
N PRO A 115 -8.79 3.15 -16.61
CA PRO A 115 -8.94 4.55 -17.04
C PRO A 115 -9.46 5.52 -15.96
N VAL A 116 -9.75 5.06 -14.74
CA VAL A 116 -10.29 5.89 -13.65
C VAL A 116 -9.19 6.79 -13.09
N LYS A 117 -9.49 8.04 -12.71
CA LYS A 117 -8.49 8.93 -12.07
C LYS A 117 -8.54 8.76 -10.55
N PRO A 118 -7.41 8.91 -9.83
CA PRO A 118 -7.39 8.69 -8.38
C PRO A 118 -8.36 9.61 -7.62
N LYS A 119 -8.51 10.85 -8.10
CA LYS A 119 -9.42 11.86 -7.55
C LYS A 119 -10.92 11.54 -7.73
N ASP A 120 -11.24 10.68 -8.69
CA ASP A 120 -12.63 10.33 -9.01
C ASP A 120 -13.08 9.07 -8.24
N MET A 121 -12.17 8.46 -7.45
CA MET A 121 -12.46 7.32 -6.58
C MET A 121 -13.05 7.78 -5.24
N VAL A 122 -13.99 6.98 -4.73
CA VAL A 122 -14.48 7.11 -3.34
C VAL A 122 -13.31 6.84 -2.38
N PHE A 123 -13.24 7.59 -1.28
CA PHE A 123 -12.10 7.58 -0.37
C PHE A 123 -11.74 6.17 0.13
N ASN A 124 -12.72 5.41 0.62
CA ASN A 124 -12.48 4.06 1.13
C ASN A 124 -11.96 3.12 0.02
N ALA A 125 -12.52 3.22 -1.20
CA ALA A 125 -12.04 2.42 -2.33
C ALA A 125 -10.60 2.79 -2.74
N LEU A 126 -10.21 4.07 -2.61
CA LEU A 126 -8.85 4.51 -2.82
C LEU A 126 -7.89 3.93 -1.78
N VAL A 127 -8.28 3.95 -0.50
CA VAL A 127 -7.49 3.36 0.60
C VAL A 127 -7.31 1.86 0.38
N ASP A 128 -8.36 1.13 0.04
CA ASP A 128 -8.29 -0.31 -0.23
C ASP A 128 -7.38 -0.61 -1.43
N LYS A 129 -7.46 0.19 -2.49
CA LYS A 129 -6.59 0.03 -3.65
C LYS A 129 -5.13 0.32 -3.33
N LEU A 130 -4.85 1.31 -2.48
CA LEU A 130 -3.50 1.60 -2.01
C LEU A 130 -2.95 0.47 -1.13
N LYS A 131 -3.78 -0.11 -0.24
CA LYS A 131 -3.43 -1.31 0.54
C LYS A 131 -3.10 -2.49 -0.37
N GLU A 132 -3.81 -2.66 -1.48
CA GLU A 132 -3.55 -3.73 -2.46
C GLU A 132 -2.26 -3.51 -3.25
N ILE A 133 -2.06 -2.33 -3.84
CA ILE A 133 -0.92 -2.03 -4.73
C ILE A 133 0.41 -2.00 -3.98
N PHE A 134 0.37 -1.51 -2.74
CA PHE A 134 1.53 -1.24 -1.89
C PHE A 134 1.55 -2.12 -0.63
N ALA A 135 0.98 -3.33 -0.73
CA ALA A 135 1.14 -4.37 0.27
C ALA A 135 2.57 -4.90 0.32
N ALA A 136 2.89 -5.65 1.38
CA ALA A 136 4.06 -6.50 1.39
C ALA A 136 4.00 -7.47 0.19
N THR A 137 5.10 -7.57 -0.56
CA THR A 137 5.23 -8.48 -1.71
C THR A 137 5.61 -9.90 -1.30
N GLU A 138 6.00 -10.10 -0.04
CA GLU A 138 6.41 -11.40 0.46
C GLU A 138 5.21 -12.29 0.77
N THR A 139 5.30 -13.56 0.38
CA THR A 139 4.32 -14.56 0.80
C THR A 139 4.45 -14.81 2.30
N LEU A 140 3.34 -15.18 2.96
CA LEU A 140 3.36 -15.53 4.39
C LEU A 140 4.37 -16.64 4.70
N PHE A 141 4.56 -17.57 3.76
CA PHE A 141 5.63 -18.58 3.85
C PHE A 141 7.03 -17.94 3.92
N ASN A 142 7.34 -17.00 3.02
CA ASN A 142 8.65 -16.34 2.99
C ASN A 142 8.92 -15.58 4.29
N ILE A 143 7.93 -14.80 4.76
CA ILE A 143 7.99 -14.08 6.04
C ILE A 143 8.32 -15.04 7.18
N ARG A 144 7.53 -16.10 7.34
CA ARG A 144 7.71 -17.10 8.41
C ARG A 144 9.05 -17.83 8.27
N HIS A 145 9.46 -18.20 7.06
CA HIS A 145 10.74 -18.86 6.81
C HIS A 145 11.92 -17.97 7.23
N ASN A 146 11.90 -16.68 6.87
CA ASN A 146 12.97 -15.74 7.21
C ASN A 146 13.04 -15.47 8.72
N ILE A 147 11.89 -15.40 9.40
CA ILE A 147 11.81 -15.27 10.86
C ILE A 147 12.49 -16.47 11.54
N LEU A 148 12.19 -17.71 11.11
CA LEU A 148 12.83 -18.92 11.67
C LEU A 148 14.36 -18.95 11.48
N ARG A 149 14.87 -18.27 10.45
CA ARG A 149 16.31 -18.17 10.17
C ARG A 149 16.98 -16.98 10.83
N THR A 150 16.21 -16.11 11.47
CA THR A 150 16.73 -14.91 12.09
C THR A 150 17.65 -15.27 13.25
N LYS A 151 18.80 -14.60 13.31
CA LYS A 151 19.77 -14.68 14.41
C LYS A 151 20.10 -13.28 14.90
N ARG A 152 20.56 -13.17 16.14
CA ARG A 152 21.11 -11.92 16.67
C ARG A 152 22.36 -11.55 15.89
N LYS A 153 22.47 -10.28 15.47
CA LYS A 153 23.71 -9.79 14.82
C LYS A 153 24.80 -9.57 15.87
N HIS A 154 26.07 -9.64 15.47
CA HIS A 154 27.19 -9.41 16.41
C HIS A 154 27.22 -7.99 16.97
N SER A 155 26.79 -7.01 16.19
CA SER A 155 26.72 -5.58 16.55
C SER A 155 25.46 -5.17 17.30
N GLU A 156 24.50 -6.09 17.47
CA GLU A 156 23.17 -5.80 18.02
C GLU A 156 23.14 -6.15 19.52
N ASP A 157 22.73 -5.19 20.34
CA ASP A 157 22.53 -5.43 21.77
C ASP A 157 21.28 -6.30 22.03
N VAL A 158 21.19 -6.83 23.25
CA VAL A 158 20.13 -7.78 23.63
C VAL A 158 18.74 -7.13 23.62
N ALA A 159 18.62 -5.86 24.03
CA ALA A 159 17.33 -5.19 24.10
C ALA A 159 16.79 -4.91 22.69
N THR A 160 17.65 -4.42 21.79
CA THR A 160 17.30 -4.22 20.37
C THR A 160 16.91 -5.55 19.72
N TYR A 161 17.68 -6.62 19.96
CA TYR A 161 17.33 -7.95 19.45
C TYR A 161 16.00 -8.47 20.00
N GLY A 162 15.72 -8.25 21.30
CA GLY A 162 14.46 -8.62 21.93
C GLY A 162 13.27 -7.88 21.32
N ALA A 163 13.40 -6.57 21.12
CA ALA A 163 12.38 -5.75 20.47
C ALA A 163 12.12 -6.22 19.02
N ARG A 164 13.19 -6.49 18.26
CA ARG A 164 13.08 -7.03 16.90
C ARG A 164 12.43 -8.41 16.88
N THR A 165 12.78 -9.29 17.81
CA THR A 165 12.18 -10.63 17.94
C THR A 165 10.68 -10.54 18.25
N ASN A 166 10.27 -9.63 19.13
CA ASN A 166 8.86 -9.40 19.43
C ASN A 166 8.09 -8.87 18.21
N HIS A 167 8.68 -7.96 17.44
CA HIS A 167 8.06 -7.48 16.21
C HIS A 167 7.93 -8.60 15.16
N LEU A 168 8.98 -9.40 14.96
CA LEU A 168 8.96 -10.55 14.06
C LEU A 168 7.95 -11.62 14.48
N SER A 169 7.74 -11.84 15.79
CA SER A 169 6.75 -12.82 16.26
C SER A 169 5.31 -12.41 15.95
N GLN A 170 5.00 -11.10 15.92
CA GLN A 170 3.70 -10.62 15.45
C GLN A 170 3.50 -10.92 13.96
N LYS A 171 4.52 -10.64 13.14
CA LYS A 171 4.50 -10.96 11.70
C LYS A 171 4.40 -12.45 11.40
N PHE A 172 4.85 -13.31 12.31
CA PHE A 172 4.73 -14.75 12.19
C PHE A 172 3.27 -15.24 12.26
N GLN A 173 2.39 -14.48 12.91
CA GLN A 173 0.97 -14.80 13.11
C GLN A 173 0.73 -16.11 13.86
N PHE A 174 1.42 -16.32 14.99
CA PHE A 174 1.29 -17.55 15.79
C PHE A 174 -0.14 -17.84 16.25
N GLN A 175 -0.93 -16.82 16.57
CA GLN A 175 -2.28 -16.99 17.13
C GLN A 175 -3.29 -17.54 16.12
N THR A 176 -3.07 -17.32 14.83
CA THR A 176 -3.96 -17.75 13.75
C THR A 176 -3.39 -18.94 12.98
N MET A 177 -2.23 -19.45 13.38
CA MET A 177 -1.53 -20.54 12.70
C MET A 177 -1.94 -21.89 13.30
N GLU A 178 -2.35 -22.80 12.43
CA GLU A 178 -2.69 -24.17 12.82
C GLU A 178 -1.44 -25.06 12.98
N GLU A 179 -1.55 -26.14 13.75
CA GLU A 179 -0.43 -27.04 14.03
C GLU A 179 0.15 -27.66 12.74
N ASP A 180 -0.73 -28.11 11.82
CA ASP A 180 -0.31 -28.69 10.55
C ASP A 180 0.30 -27.65 9.59
N GLU A 181 -0.11 -26.38 9.69
CA GLU A 181 0.49 -25.28 8.93
C GLU A 181 1.95 -25.07 9.35
N PHE A 182 2.21 -25.09 10.67
CA PHE A 182 3.58 -25.03 11.20
C PHE A 182 4.42 -26.24 10.80
N LYS A 183 3.86 -27.46 10.85
CA LYS A 183 4.52 -28.68 10.40
C LYS A 183 4.91 -28.60 8.92
N CYS A 184 4.00 -28.14 8.06
CA CYS A 184 4.27 -27.95 6.63
C CYS A 184 5.38 -26.92 6.41
N LEU A 185 5.35 -25.79 7.12
CA LEU A 185 6.41 -24.78 7.07
C LEU A 185 7.77 -25.38 7.43
N LEU A 186 7.86 -26.14 8.54
CA LEU A 186 9.11 -26.75 8.98
C LEU A 186 9.62 -27.78 7.95
N PHE A 187 8.73 -28.60 7.41
CA PHE A 187 9.07 -29.58 6.37
C PHE A 187 9.65 -28.92 5.14
N VAL A 188 8.97 -27.91 4.57
CA VAL A 188 9.45 -27.23 3.36
C VAL A 188 10.72 -26.42 3.62
N SER A 189 10.84 -25.79 4.80
CA SER A 189 12.07 -25.08 5.21
C SER A 189 13.28 -26.01 5.31
N GLY A 190 13.04 -27.31 5.57
CA GLY A 190 14.08 -28.35 5.62
C GLY A 190 14.59 -28.83 4.25
N LEU A 191 13.84 -28.58 3.17
CA LEU A 191 14.17 -28.99 1.79
C LEU A 191 15.26 -28.10 1.17
N SER A 192 16.42 -28.03 1.83
CA SER A 192 17.52 -27.11 1.52
C SER A 192 18.49 -27.62 0.46
N ASN A 193 18.43 -28.90 0.08
CA ASN A 193 19.36 -29.43 -0.92
C ASN A 193 19.04 -28.89 -2.31
N PRO A 194 20.04 -28.65 -3.17
CA PRO A 194 19.81 -28.23 -4.55
C PRO A 194 18.87 -29.16 -5.32
N GLY A 195 18.97 -30.48 -5.11
CA GLY A 195 18.14 -31.49 -5.76
C GLY A 195 16.65 -31.47 -5.39
N ASP A 196 16.27 -30.75 -4.33
CA ASP A 196 14.87 -30.68 -3.85
C ASP A 196 14.06 -29.56 -4.55
N GLU A 197 14.58 -28.92 -5.60
CA GLU A 197 13.93 -27.77 -6.26
C GLU A 197 12.49 -28.05 -6.70
N GLN A 198 12.24 -29.20 -7.33
CA GLN A 198 10.89 -29.57 -7.74
C GLN A 198 10.00 -29.88 -6.53
N LEU A 199 10.56 -30.42 -5.45
CA LEU A 199 9.82 -30.69 -4.22
C LEU A 199 9.41 -29.38 -3.55
N ARG A 200 10.32 -28.40 -3.45
CA ARG A 200 10.01 -27.04 -2.97
C ARG A 200 8.90 -26.42 -3.81
N THR A 201 9.01 -26.49 -5.14
CA THR A 201 8.03 -25.90 -6.05
C THR A 201 6.63 -26.48 -5.85
N VAL A 202 6.53 -27.81 -5.79
CA VAL A 202 5.24 -28.49 -5.60
C VAL A 202 4.69 -28.25 -4.20
N ALA A 203 5.54 -28.28 -3.18
CA ALA A 203 5.12 -28.07 -1.81
C ALA A 203 4.60 -26.64 -1.58
N LEU A 204 5.33 -25.62 -2.07
CA LEU A 204 4.89 -24.22 -2.00
C LEU A 204 3.58 -23.99 -2.75
N LYS A 205 3.41 -24.62 -3.92
CA LYS A 205 2.16 -24.56 -4.68
C LYS A 205 0.98 -25.19 -3.91
N LYS A 206 1.20 -26.31 -3.23
CA LYS A 206 0.15 -26.94 -2.41
C LYS A 206 -0.23 -26.07 -1.22
N MET A 207 0.77 -25.54 -0.51
CA MET A 207 0.55 -24.66 0.64
C MET A 207 -0.20 -23.37 0.27
N SER A 208 -0.02 -22.84 -0.95
CA SER A 208 -0.76 -21.65 -1.38
C SER A 208 -2.20 -21.93 -1.82
N GLN A 209 -2.54 -23.18 -2.14
CA GLN A 209 -3.85 -23.59 -2.64
C GLN A 209 -4.79 -24.12 -1.55
N ASP A 210 -4.23 -24.74 -0.51
CA ASP A 210 -4.99 -25.39 0.55
C ASP A 210 -4.55 -24.89 1.93
N PRO A 211 -5.30 -23.95 2.53
CA PRO A 211 -5.02 -23.46 3.89
C PRO A 211 -5.16 -24.54 4.97
N ALA A 212 -5.89 -25.62 4.71
CA ALA A 212 -6.11 -26.73 5.65
C ALA A 212 -5.18 -27.93 5.36
N LEU A 213 -4.15 -27.73 4.55
CA LEU A 213 -3.20 -28.76 4.15
C LEU A 213 -2.52 -29.39 5.36
N LYS A 214 -2.56 -30.72 5.42
CA LYS A 214 -1.87 -31.49 6.44
C LYS A 214 -0.48 -31.90 5.97
N LEU A 215 0.46 -32.03 6.92
CA LEU A 215 1.83 -32.45 6.62
C LEU A 215 1.87 -33.75 5.81
N MET A 216 1.06 -34.74 6.19
CA MET A 216 1.09 -36.05 5.53
C MET A 216 0.59 -35.99 4.09
N ASP A 217 -0.31 -35.08 3.75
CA ASP A 217 -0.77 -34.91 2.37
C ASP A 217 0.27 -34.19 1.51
N LEU A 218 1.01 -33.26 2.11
CA LEU A 218 2.19 -32.65 1.48
C LEU A 218 3.30 -33.67 1.22
N VAL A 219 3.60 -34.54 2.20
CA VAL A 219 4.60 -35.62 2.05
C VAL A 219 4.20 -36.57 0.92
N LYS A 220 2.94 -37.03 0.88
CA LYS A 220 2.45 -37.89 -0.21
C LYS A 220 2.65 -37.25 -1.58
N GLU A 221 2.35 -35.96 -1.70
CA GLU A 221 2.52 -35.24 -2.95
C GLU A 221 4.00 -35.12 -3.36
N CYS A 222 4.89 -34.81 -2.41
CA CYS A 222 6.34 -34.82 -2.66
C CYS A 222 6.84 -36.21 -3.09
N SER A 223 6.42 -37.28 -2.42
CA SER A 223 6.77 -38.65 -2.78
C SER A 223 6.28 -39.01 -4.18
N ARG A 224 5.04 -38.62 -4.54
CA ARG A 224 4.49 -38.81 -5.89
C ARG A 224 5.36 -38.17 -6.96
N VAL A 225 5.84 -36.94 -6.71
CA VAL A 225 6.75 -36.22 -7.63
C VAL A 225 8.09 -36.95 -7.76
N GLN A 226 8.63 -37.48 -6.66
CA GLN A 226 9.86 -38.28 -6.71
C GLN A 226 9.69 -39.54 -7.57
N THR A 227 8.60 -40.29 -7.40
CA THR A 227 8.30 -41.47 -8.23
C THR A 227 8.21 -41.10 -9.71
N ILE A 228 7.45 -40.06 -10.05
CA ILE A 228 7.34 -39.58 -11.43
C ILE A 228 8.70 -39.19 -12.02
N ASN A 229 9.58 -38.60 -11.21
CA ASN A 229 10.91 -38.23 -11.66
C ASN A 229 11.82 -39.45 -11.88
N MET A 230 11.66 -40.52 -11.09
CA MET A 230 12.32 -41.79 -11.35
C MET A 230 11.83 -42.39 -12.68
N ASP A 231 10.51 -42.41 -12.91
CA ASP A 231 9.93 -42.93 -14.15
C ASP A 231 10.37 -42.16 -15.39
N LYS A 232 10.45 -40.81 -15.29
CA LYS A 232 10.96 -39.96 -16.37
C LYS A 232 12.38 -40.30 -16.78
N LYS A 233 13.26 -40.60 -15.80
CA LYS A 233 14.65 -41.02 -16.08
C LYS A 233 14.67 -42.36 -16.82
N LEU A 234 13.87 -43.33 -16.37
CA LEU A 234 13.75 -44.63 -17.04
C LEU A 234 13.29 -44.51 -18.51
N ILE A 235 12.38 -43.57 -18.81
CA ILE A 235 11.92 -43.33 -20.19
C ILE A 235 13.00 -42.63 -21.02
N ALA A 236 13.74 -41.69 -20.44
CA ALA A 236 14.81 -40.96 -21.12
C ALA A 236 16.03 -41.85 -21.43
N ASP A 237 16.31 -42.86 -20.60
CA ASP A 237 17.46 -43.75 -20.71
C ASP A 237 17.28 -44.92 -21.71
N LYS A 238 16.31 -44.86 -22.64
CA LYS A 238 16.24 -45.89 -23.70
C LYS A 238 17.50 -45.85 -24.58
N PRO A 239 18.24 -46.97 -24.72
CA PRO A 239 19.37 -47.04 -25.62
C PRO A 239 18.86 -47.08 -27.07
N THR A 240 19.35 -46.16 -27.90
CA THR A 240 19.37 -46.34 -29.35
C THR A 240 20.30 -47.51 -29.66
N THR A 241 19.75 -48.72 -29.82
CA THR A 241 20.48 -49.81 -30.49
C THR A 241 19.56 -50.55 -31.44
N ALA A 242 19.74 -50.32 -32.75
CA ALA A 242 19.69 -51.35 -33.81
C ALA A 242 19.87 -50.75 -35.24
N SER A 243 21.12 -50.64 -35.71
CA SER A 243 21.60 -50.89 -37.09
C SER A 243 23.07 -50.42 -37.13
N GLU A 244 24.14 -51.17 -37.41
CA GLU A 244 24.35 -52.34 -38.25
C GLU A 244 25.43 -53.22 -37.60
N ARG A 245 25.08 -54.47 -37.30
CA ARG A 245 26.05 -55.57 -37.26
C ARG A 245 25.46 -56.71 -38.07
N GLU A 246 25.58 -56.59 -39.38
CA GLU A 246 25.60 -57.73 -40.30
C GLU A 246 26.30 -57.27 -41.57
N ARG A 247 27.63 -57.45 -41.60
CA ARG A 247 28.30 -57.75 -42.86
C ARG A 247 29.02 -59.07 -42.64
N VAL A 248 28.30 -60.11 -43.03
CA VAL A 248 28.73 -61.49 -43.16
C VAL A 248 30.00 -61.53 -44.00
N ASP A 249 30.94 -62.37 -43.56
CA ASP A 249 32.17 -62.74 -44.25
C ASP A 249 31.90 -63.13 -45.72
N ASP A 250 32.66 -62.56 -46.66
CA ASP A 250 32.75 -63.04 -48.03
C ASP A 250 34.11 -63.71 -48.25
N PRO A 251 34.17 -65.07 -48.36
CA PRO A 251 35.40 -65.80 -48.54
C PRO A 251 35.64 -66.15 -50.02
N THR A 252 35.81 -65.16 -50.90
CA THR A 252 36.39 -65.40 -52.23
C THR A 252 37.12 -64.16 -52.75
N ASP A 253 38.42 -64.08 -52.51
CA ASP A 253 39.43 -63.83 -53.56
C ASP A 253 40.85 -63.80 -52.96
N ARG A 254 41.33 -64.98 -52.58
CA ARG A 254 42.71 -65.36 -52.92
C ARG A 254 42.69 -65.60 -54.43
N TRP A 255 43.51 -64.90 -55.21
CA TRP A 255 44.42 -65.43 -56.25
C TRP A 255 44.93 -64.27 -57.12
N GLY A 256 46.24 -64.02 -57.08
CA GLY A 256 47.00 -63.70 -58.31
C GLY A 256 47.80 -62.40 -58.37
N HIS A 257 49.13 -62.55 -58.18
CA HIS A 257 50.22 -62.07 -59.07
C HIS A 257 50.36 -60.56 -59.35
N LYS A 258 51.51 -59.88 -59.20
CA LYS A 258 52.95 -60.21 -59.21
C LYS A 258 53.68 -59.13 -58.42
#